data_AF-A0A9X0CCH0-F1
#
_entry.id   AF-A0A9X0CCH0-F1
#
_cell.length_a   1.000
_cell.length_b   1.000
_cell.length_c   1.000
_cell.angle_alpha   90.00
_cell.angle_beta   90.00
_cell.angle_gamma   90.00
#
_symmetry.space_group_name_H-M   'P 1'
#
loop_
_entity.id
_entity.type
_entity.pdbx_description
1 polymer ?
#
loop_
_entity_poly.entity_id
_entity_poly.type
_entity_poly.pdbx_seq_one_letter_code
_entity_poly.pdbx_strand_id
1 'polypeptide(L)'
;MNEDRCELQSKDGRPVAVINKKTHIALACLSSSAKSIEYKGFVSRKELDRKISTNSESANSKPQSLCCRIQIYLFGTRIDADVVGQELSRYRLFLQHPSPSVYDAAYENPHYLNLPGNSLPNGILLPPISSKTRDCETDYTDITRSVGHEETDIFSIINDIPKQGYLEKWQTDKRIQTTLLRRATKCIAY
;
A
#
# COMPACT_ATOMS: atom_id res chain seq x y z
N MET A 1 10.98 -18.35 25.37
CA MET A 1 10.89 -17.29 24.34
C MET A 1 9.45 -16.84 24.32
N ASN A 2 9.16 -15.60 24.70
CA ASN A 2 7.78 -15.11 24.77
C ASN A 2 7.29 -14.94 23.33
N GLU A 3 6.28 -15.71 22.96
CA GLU A 3 5.65 -15.59 21.65
C GLU A 3 5.02 -14.22 21.60
N ASP A 4 5.52 -13.34 20.73
CA ASP A 4 5.05 -11.97 20.59
C ASP A 4 3.67 -12.01 19.93
N ARG A 5 2.67 -12.28 20.75
CA ARG A 5 1.27 -12.46 20.36
C ARG A 5 0.81 -11.13 19.81
N CYS A 6 0.51 -11.08 18.52
CA CYS A 6 0.20 -9.86 17.77
C CYS A 6 -1.15 -9.22 18.20
N GLU A 7 -1.38 -9.06 19.50
CA GLU A 7 -2.65 -8.79 20.15
C GLU A 7 -2.79 -7.29 20.44
N LEU A 8 -3.94 -6.74 20.06
CA LEU A 8 -4.40 -5.45 20.53
C LEU A 8 -5.11 -5.67 21.86
N GLN A 9 -4.65 -4.99 22.91
CA GLN A 9 -5.20 -5.13 24.25
C GLN A 9 -6.12 -3.96 24.59
N SER A 10 -7.16 -4.25 25.38
CA SER A 10 -7.96 -3.23 26.07
C SER A 10 -7.10 -2.53 27.12
N LYS A 11 -7.58 -1.40 27.64
CA LYS A 11 -6.97 -0.71 28.80
C LYS A 11 -6.82 -1.63 30.03
N ASP A 12 -7.68 -2.64 30.14
CA ASP A 12 -7.66 -3.64 31.21
C ASP A 12 -6.70 -4.82 30.94
N GLY A 13 -5.89 -4.76 29.87
CA GLY A 13 -4.94 -5.80 29.50
C GLY A 13 -5.55 -7.05 28.82
N ARG A 14 -6.85 -7.05 28.55
CA ARG A 14 -7.52 -8.16 27.85
C ARG A 14 -7.27 -8.09 26.34
N PRO A 15 -6.93 -9.20 25.67
CA PRO A 15 -6.80 -9.22 24.21
C PRO A 15 -8.17 -9.02 23.56
N VAL A 16 -8.27 -8.05 22.65
CA VAL A 16 -9.50 -7.68 21.95
C VAL A 16 -9.45 -8.08 20.47
N ALA A 17 -8.27 -8.01 19.86
CA ALA A 17 -8.08 -8.35 18.46
C ALA A 17 -6.64 -8.77 18.18
N VAL A 18 -6.38 -9.31 16.99
CA VAL A 18 -5.04 -9.63 16.51
C VAL A 18 -4.76 -8.81 15.25
N ILE A 19 -3.62 -8.11 15.21
CA ILE A 19 -3.16 -7.39 14.03
C ILE A 19 -2.31 -8.31 13.13
N ASN A 20 -2.26 -8.02 11.84
CA ASN A 20 -1.38 -8.74 10.91
C ASN A 20 0.06 -8.76 11.44
N LYS A 21 0.69 -9.94 11.43
CA LYS A 21 2.04 -10.19 11.94
C LYS A 21 3.10 -9.23 11.37
N LYS A 22 3.02 -8.91 10.08
CA LYS A 22 3.95 -7.99 9.43
C LYS A 22 3.82 -6.58 9.99
N THR A 23 2.58 -6.10 10.17
CA THR A 23 2.31 -4.79 10.78
C THR A 23 2.73 -4.79 12.25
N HIS A 24 2.45 -5.87 13.00
CA HIS A 24 2.88 -6.01 14.39
C HIS A 24 4.39 -5.81 14.55
N ILE A 25 5.17 -6.60 13.79
CA ILE A 25 6.65 -6.55 13.86
C ILE A 25 7.14 -5.14 13.51
N ALA A 26 6.59 -4.53 12.46
CA ALA A 26 7.00 -3.18 12.07
C ALA A 26 6.73 -2.14 13.17
N LEU A 27 5.54 -2.17 13.80
CA LEU A 27 5.18 -1.26 14.88
C LEU A 27 5.98 -1.52 16.17
N ALA A 28 6.30 -2.78 16.48
CA ALA A 28 7.14 -3.15 17.61
C ALA A 28 8.59 -2.67 17.43
N CYS A 29 9.17 -2.87 16.24
CA CYS A 29 10.49 -2.35 15.89
C CYS A 29 10.53 -0.82 15.93
N LEU A 30 9.48 -0.17 15.40
CA LEU A 30 9.37 1.27 15.41
C LEU A 30 9.27 1.83 16.83
N SER A 31 8.47 1.20 17.70
CA SER A 31 8.33 1.61 19.11
C SER A 31 9.62 1.43 19.91
N SER A 32 10.49 0.52 19.49
CA SER A 32 11.82 0.33 20.08
C SER A 32 12.83 1.37 19.58
N SER A 33 12.69 1.81 18.32
CA SER A 33 13.66 2.68 17.65
C SER A 33 13.36 4.16 17.84
N ALA A 34 12.09 4.54 17.90
CA ALA A 34 11.62 5.91 18.06
C ALA A 34 10.79 6.05 19.33
N LYS A 35 11.31 6.82 20.29
CA LYS A 35 10.79 6.89 21.67
C LYS A 35 9.60 7.84 21.84
N SER A 36 9.38 8.75 20.88
CA SER A 36 8.38 9.82 20.98
C SER A 36 7.28 9.67 19.94
N ILE A 37 6.81 8.43 19.76
CA ILE A 37 5.74 8.09 18.82
C ILE A 37 4.48 7.65 19.58
N GLU A 38 3.34 8.19 19.17
CA GLU A 38 2.02 7.77 19.62
C GLU A 38 1.23 7.17 18.44
N TYR A 39 0.50 6.08 18.70
CA TYR A 39 -0.36 5.41 17.73
C TYR A 39 -1.83 5.56 18.12
N LYS A 40 -2.69 5.93 17.16
CA LYS A 40 -4.15 5.92 17.35
C LYS A 40 -4.82 5.04 16.30
N GLY A 41 -5.49 3.99 16.75
CA GLY A 41 -6.24 3.06 15.91
C GLY A 41 -7.73 3.38 15.86
N PHE A 42 -8.32 3.41 14.67
CA PHE A 42 -9.74 3.64 14.44
C PHE A 42 -10.35 2.52 13.61
N VAL A 43 -11.55 2.08 14.00
CA VAL A 43 -12.33 1.08 13.27
C VAL A 43 -13.71 1.67 12.97
N SER A 44 -14.21 1.44 11.75
CA SER A 44 -15.56 1.87 11.38
C SER A 44 -16.59 1.07 12.16
N ARG A 45 -17.40 1.75 12.99
CA ARG A 45 -18.50 1.11 13.73
C ARG A 45 -19.51 0.45 12.79
N LYS A 46 -19.87 1.11 11.70
CA LYS A 46 -20.78 0.54 10.68
C LYS A 46 -20.24 -0.76 10.07
N GLU A 47 -18.94 -0.81 9.77
CA GLU A 47 -18.32 -2.02 9.23
C GLU A 47 -18.25 -3.13 10.28
N LEU A 48 -17.91 -2.77 11.52
CA LEU A 48 -17.82 -3.69 12.64
C LEU A 48 -19.19 -4.32 12.95
N ASP A 49 -20.23 -3.50 13.11
CA ASP A 49 -21.59 -3.96 13.41
C ASP A 49 -22.10 -4.88 12.31
N ARG A 50 -21.92 -4.51 11.03
CA ARG A 50 -22.29 -5.36 9.89
C ARG A 50 -21.59 -6.72 9.92
N LYS A 51 -20.30 -6.75 10.24
CA LYS A 51 -19.53 -7.99 10.33
C LYS A 51 -19.97 -8.85 11.52
N ILE A 52 -20.34 -8.23 12.64
CA ILE A 52 -20.87 -8.94 13.81
C ILE A 52 -22.24 -9.56 13.47
N SER A 53 -23.15 -8.80 12.86
CA SER A 53 -24.48 -9.29 12.47
C SER A 53 -24.41 -10.45 11.49
N THR A 54 -23.62 -10.32 10.42
CA THR A 54 -23.46 -11.38 9.40
C THR A 54 -22.86 -12.67 9.97
N ASN A 55 -21.93 -12.57 10.92
CA ASN A 55 -21.41 -13.76 11.61
C ASN A 55 -22.44 -14.39 12.57
N SER A 56 -23.30 -13.60 13.20
CA SER A 56 -24.32 -14.12 14.13
C SER A 56 -25.48 -14.86 13.44
N GLU A 57 -25.77 -14.53 12.18
CA GLU A 57 -26.83 -15.16 11.38
C GLU A 57 -26.41 -16.53 10.82
N SER A 58 -25.10 -16.80 10.73
CA SER A 58 -24.55 -18.06 10.23
C SER A 58 -24.39 -19.11 11.36
N ALA A 59 -25.50 -19.47 12.00
CA ALA A 59 -25.52 -20.39 13.15
C ALA A 59 -25.03 -21.83 12.83
N ASN A 60 -24.81 -22.18 11.56
CA ASN A 60 -24.45 -23.52 11.10
C ASN A 60 -23.03 -23.62 10.48
N SER A 61 -22.21 -22.57 10.56
CA SER A 61 -20.83 -22.63 10.06
C SER A 61 -19.81 -22.43 11.20
N LYS A 62 -18.62 -23.02 11.04
CA LYS A 62 -17.52 -22.94 12.03
C LYS A 62 -17.28 -21.48 12.43
N PRO A 63 -16.84 -21.21 13.68
CA PRO A 63 -16.56 -19.85 14.15
C PRO A 63 -15.59 -19.16 13.20
N GLN A 64 -16.11 -18.23 12.40
CA GLN A 64 -15.32 -17.50 11.42
C GLN A 64 -14.66 -16.31 12.13
N SER A 65 -13.33 -16.28 12.12
CA SER A 65 -12.57 -15.16 12.67
C SER A 65 -12.99 -13.86 11.99
N LEU A 66 -13.55 -12.94 12.77
CA LEU A 66 -13.95 -11.62 12.31
C LEU A 66 -12.69 -10.81 11.94
N CYS A 67 -12.54 -10.43 10.68
CA CYS A 67 -11.48 -9.53 10.24
C CYS A 67 -12.07 -8.15 9.97
N CYS A 68 -11.54 -7.08 10.57
CA CYS A 68 -11.95 -5.70 10.33
C CYS A 68 -10.78 -4.84 9.88
N ARG A 69 -11.06 -3.80 9.07
CA ARG A 69 -10.05 -2.82 8.71
C ARG A 69 -9.86 -1.82 9.85
N ILE A 70 -8.61 -1.58 10.22
CA ILE A 70 -8.20 -0.53 11.17
C ILE A 70 -7.40 0.54 10.43
N GLN A 71 -7.66 1.81 10.76
CA GLN A 71 -6.83 2.94 10.36
C GLN A 71 -5.92 3.29 11.53
N ILE A 72 -4.61 3.29 11.32
CA ILE A 72 -3.63 3.61 12.35
C ILE A 72 -2.98 4.94 12.00
N TYR A 73 -3.17 5.93 12.85
CA TYR A 73 -2.55 7.24 12.76
C TYR A 73 -1.31 7.26 13.62
N LEU A 74 -0.24 7.82 13.07
CA LEU A 74 1.07 7.95 13.69
C LEU A 74 1.31 9.42 14.04
N PHE A 75 1.65 9.69 15.28
CA PHE A 75 2.02 11.03 15.74
C PHE A 75 3.42 10.95 16.36
N GLY A 76 4.22 11.99 16.16
CA GLY A 76 5.55 12.05 16.74
C GLY A 76 6.25 13.36 16.40
N THR A 77 7.52 13.44 16.81
CA THR A 77 8.34 14.62 16.51
C THR A 77 8.90 14.53 15.10
N ARG A 78 9.17 15.68 14.48
CA ARG A 78 9.80 15.73 13.16
C ARG A 78 11.19 15.07 13.12
N ILE A 79 11.89 15.06 14.25
CA ILE A 79 13.22 14.43 14.38
C ILE A 79 13.15 12.92 14.14
N ASP A 80 12.04 12.29 14.52
CA ASP A 80 11.83 10.84 14.35
C ASP A 80 11.37 10.46 12.94
N ALA A 81 11.06 11.43 12.06
CA ALA A 81 10.46 11.18 10.76
C ALA A 81 11.32 10.27 9.87
N ASP A 82 12.64 10.49 9.82
CA ASP A 82 13.55 9.66 9.02
C ASP A 82 13.61 8.22 9.53
N VAL A 83 13.63 8.04 10.86
CA VAL A 83 13.63 6.72 11.51
C VAL A 83 12.32 5.99 11.20
N VAL A 84 11.19 6.68 11.34
CA VAL A 84 9.86 6.17 10.94
C VAL A 84 9.87 5.73 9.48
N GLY A 85 10.34 6.61 8.59
CA GLY A 85 10.41 6.37 7.16
C GLY A 85 11.20 5.10 6.86
N GLN A 86 12.40 4.99 7.43
CA GLN A 86 13.32 3.87 7.24
C GLN A 86 12.76 2.57 7.80
N GLU A 87 12.29 2.54 9.05
CA GLU A 87 11.78 1.32 9.69
C GLU A 87 10.56 0.78 8.95
N LEU A 88 9.56 1.63 8.65
CA LEU A 88 8.38 1.20 7.91
C LEU A 88 8.74 0.70 6.50
N SER A 89 9.70 1.34 5.84
CA SER A 89 10.16 0.93 4.50
C SER A 89 10.85 -0.44 4.51
N ARG A 90 11.61 -0.80 5.56
CA ARG A 90 12.20 -2.15 5.71
C ARG A 90 11.14 -3.24 5.67
N TYR A 91 9.97 -2.94 6.23
CA TYR A 91 8.81 -3.82 6.20
C TYR A 91 7.90 -3.56 5.00
N ARG A 92 8.28 -2.77 3.99
CA ARG A 92 7.43 -2.42 2.84
C ARG A 92 6.05 -1.89 3.28
N LEU A 93 6.04 -1.06 4.32
CA LEU A 93 4.87 -0.31 4.78
C LEU A 93 5.11 1.17 4.49
N PHE A 94 4.11 1.83 3.93
CA PHE A 94 4.19 3.23 3.54
C PHE A 94 3.01 3.99 4.14
N LEU A 95 3.28 5.16 4.70
CA LEU A 95 2.23 6.00 5.26
C LEU A 95 1.38 6.56 4.12
N GLN A 96 0.07 6.50 4.30
CA GLN A 96 -0.88 7.12 3.39
C GLN A 96 -1.26 8.51 3.91
N HIS A 97 -1.73 9.37 3.01
CA HIS A 97 -2.33 10.63 3.41
C HIS A 97 -3.58 10.36 4.26
N PRO A 98 -3.75 11.01 5.43
CA PRO A 98 -4.88 10.76 6.31
C PRO A 98 -6.20 11.11 5.62
N SER A 99 -7.19 10.20 5.72
CA SER A 99 -8.55 10.44 5.22
C SER A 99 -9.57 9.83 6.19
N PRO A 100 -10.38 10.65 6.90
CA PRO A 100 -10.36 12.11 6.90
C PRO A 100 -9.07 12.68 7.53
N SER A 101 -8.80 13.97 7.33
CA SER A 101 -7.78 14.68 8.09
C SER A 101 -8.23 14.71 9.54
N VAL A 102 -7.68 13.80 10.35
CA VAL A 102 -7.99 13.75 11.77
C VAL A 102 -6.97 14.63 12.46
N TYR A 103 -7.46 15.61 13.21
CA TYR A 103 -6.69 16.58 14.01
C TYR A 103 -6.07 17.74 13.20
N ASP A 104 -6.03 18.94 13.81
CA ASP A 104 -5.33 20.14 13.31
C ASP A 104 -3.79 20.00 13.40
N ALA A 105 -3.28 18.77 13.33
CA ALA A 105 -1.86 18.48 13.34
C ALA A 105 -1.29 18.66 11.93
N ALA A 106 -0.10 19.25 11.85
CA ALA A 106 0.64 19.28 10.59
C ALA A 106 0.97 17.84 10.16
N TYR A 107 0.58 17.49 8.93
CA TYR A 107 0.91 16.20 8.35
C TYR A 107 2.24 16.29 7.63
N GLU A 108 3.19 15.41 7.98
CA GLU A 108 4.46 15.22 7.27
C GLU A 108 4.62 13.72 7.00
N ASN A 109 4.94 13.36 5.75
CA ASN A 109 5.17 11.98 5.37
C ASN A 109 6.66 11.77 5.04
N PRO A 110 7.41 11.00 5.85
CA PRO A 110 8.83 10.75 5.61
C PRO A 110 9.12 9.93 4.35
N HIS A 111 8.09 9.33 3.73
CA HIS A 111 8.24 8.63 2.46
C HIS A 111 8.14 9.55 1.24
N TYR A 112 7.82 10.83 1.42
CA TYR A 112 7.78 11.80 0.34
C TYR A 112 9.17 12.39 0.07
N LEU A 113 9.53 12.47 -1.21
CA LEU A 113 10.81 13.02 -1.65
C LEU A 113 10.74 14.55 -1.68
N ASN A 114 11.55 15.19 -0.84
CA ASN A 114 11.78 16.62 -0.88
C ASN A 114 12.91 16.94 -1.86
N LEU A 115 12.57 17.44 -3.05
CA LEU A 115 13.55 17.91 -4.03
C LEU A 115 13.89 19.39 -3.77
N PRO A 116 15.18 19.78 -3.79
CA PRO A 116 15.58 21.19 -3.66
C PRO A 116 14.89 22.05 -4.72
N GLY A 117 14.26 23.14 -4.30
CA GLY A 117 13.52 24.07 -5.19
C GLY A 117 12.01 23.83 -5.29
N ASN A 118 11.47 22.82 -4.59
CA ASN A 118 10.02 22.60 -4.51
C ASN A 118 9.42 23.37 -3.32
N SER A 119 8.39 24.19 -3.56
CA SER A 119 7.69 24.98 -2.52
C SER A 119 6.59 24.19 -1.79
N LEU A 120 6.44 22.89 -2.08
CA LEU A 120 5.46 22.05 -1.43
C LEU A 120 6.00 21.61 -0.05
N PRO A 121 5.30 21.91 1.05
CA PRO A 121 5.74 21.56 2.41
C PRO A 121 5.83 20.04 2.67
N ASN A 122 5.46 19.20 1.70
CA ASN A 122 5.41 17.73 1.75
C ASN A 122 5.96 17.05 0.48
N GLY A 123 6.91 17.67 -0.23
CA GLY A 123 7.48 17.08 -1.45
C GLY A 123 6.48 16.98 -2.61
N ILE A 124 6.83 16.24 -3.67
CA ILE A 124 5.91 16.05 -4.81
C ILE A 124 4.74 15.17 -4.34
N LEU A 125 3.53 15.74 -4.30
CA LEU A 125 2.28 14.98 -4.21
C LEU A 125 2.25 14.03 -5.42
N LEU A 126 2.61 12.76 -5.20
CA LEU A 126 2.34 11.73 -6.19
C LEU A 126 0.82 11.70 -6.40
N PRO A 127 0.34 11.68 -7.66
CA PRO A 127 -1.09 11.63 -7.91
C PRO A 127 -1.69 10.44 -7.15
N PRO A 128 -2.87 10.62 -6.51
CA PRO A 128 -3.52 9.53 -5.81
C PRO A 128 -3.66 8.35 -6.76
N ILE A 129 -3.18 7.17 -6.34
CA ILE A 129 -3.43 5.92 -7.07
C ILE A 129 -4.95 5.80 -7.11
N SER A 130 -5.55 6.02 -8.28
CA SER A 130 -6.98 5.95 -8.46
C SER A 130 -7.43 4.54 -8.10
N SER A 131 -7.99 4.37 -6.90
CA SER A 131 -8.71 3.17 -6.52
C SER A 131 -10.04 3.17 -7.25
N LYS A 132 -10.02 3.11 -8.58
CA LYS A 132 -11.13 2.48 -9.30
C LYS A 132 -11.12 1.04 -8.81
N THR A 133 -12.12 0.71 -8.01
CA THR A 133 -12.50 -0.67 -7.70
C THR A 133 -12.51 -1.42 -9.02
N ARG A 134 -11.46 -2.23 -9.26
CA ARG A 134 -11.59 -3.37 -10.15
C ARG A 134 -12.47 -4.32 -9.38
N ASP A 135 -13.76 -4.29 -9.66
CA ASP A 135 -14.64 -5.40 -9.38
C ASP A 135 -14.09 -6.57 -10.19
N CYS A 136 -13.23 -7.36 -9.56
CA CYS A 136 -12.77 -8.63 -10.06
C CYS A 136 -13.38 -9.67 -9.13
N GLU A 137 -14.67 -9.92 -9.34
CA GLU A 137 -15.18 -11.27 -9.12
C GLU A 137 -14.44 -12.15 -10.11
N THR A 138 -13.55 -13.00 -9.62
CA THR A 138 -13.27 -14.26 -10.32
C THR A 138 -12.80 -15.30 -9.34
N ASP A 139 -13.57 -16.37 -9.32
CA ASP A 139 -13.39 -17.62 -8.62
C ASP A 139 -11.94 -18.10 -8.57
N TYR A 140 -11.52 -18.50 -7.37
CA TYR A 140 -10.42 -19.43 -7.19
C TYR A 140 -10.89 -20.82 -7.65
N THR A 141 -10.81 -21.09 -8.94
CA THR A 141 -10.80 -22.46 -9.44
C THR A 141 -9.52 -22.72 -10.23
N ASP A 142 -8.70 -23.58 -9.63
CA ASP A 142 -7.91 -24.60 -10.29
C ASP A 142 -6.87 -24.15 -11.34
N ILE A 143 -5.67 -23.79 -10.87
CA ILE A 143 -4.47 -23.73 -11.72
C ILE A 143 -3.95 -25.16 -11.89
N THR A 144 -4.65 -25.96 -12.70
CA THR A 144 -4.04 -27.08 -13.43
C THR A 144 -4.61 -27.22 -14.84
N ARG A 145 -3.73 -26.94 -15.82
CA ARG A 145 -3.65 -27.44 -17.21
C ARG A 145 -3.97 -26.47 -18.37
N SER A 146 -3.06 -26.61 -19.33
CA SER A 146 -3.10 -26.35 -20.79
C SER A 146 -3.24 -24.94 -21.33
N VAL A 147 -2.08 -24.39 -21.74
CA VAL A 147 -1.79 -23.90 -23.09
C VAL A 147 -3.00 -23.40 -23.90
N GLY A 148 -3.13 -22.08 -23.96
CA GLY A 148 -3.86 -21.33 -24.99
C GLY A 148 -3.19 -19.98 -25.12
N HIS A 149 -2.48 -19.76 -26.23
CA HIS A 149 -1.82 -18.52 -26.59
C HIS A 149 -2.87 -17.41 -26.75
N GLU A 150 -2.87 -16.41 -25.87
CA GLU A 150 -3.37 -15.07 -26.20
C GLU A 150 -2.22 -14.11 -25.92
N GLU A 151 -1.44 -13.83 -26.97
CA GLU A 151 -0.52 -12.70 -26.98
C GLU A 151 -1.36 -11.44 -26.82
N THR A 152 -1.42 -10.96 -25.59
CA THR A 152 -2.08 -9.70 -25.30
C THR A 152 -1.32 -8.64 -26.07
N ASP A 153 -1.96 -8.05 -27.08
CA ASP A 153 -1.34 -7.12 -28.02
C ASP A 153 -0.69 -5.96 -27.25
N ILE A 154 0.63 -6.03 -27.11
CA ILE A 154 1.43 -5.08 -26.34
C ILE A 154 1.23 -3.66 -26.91
N PHE A 155 0.93 -3.55 -28.21
CA PHE A 155 0.64 -2.27 -28.85
C PHE A 155 -0.68 -1.66 -28.37
N SER A 156 -1.68 -2.47 -28.02
CA SER A 156 -2.92 -1.99 -27.44
C SER A 156 -2.69 -1.41 -26.04
N ILE A 157 -1.85 -2.06 -25.23
CA ILE A 157 -1.49 -1.58 -23.89
C ILE A 157 -0.68 -0.28 -23.97
N ILE A 158 0.25 -0.17 -24.93
CA ILE A 158 1.08 1.03 -25.13
C ILE A 158 0.23 2.23 -25.59
N ASN A 159 -0.76 2.00 -26.45
CA ASN A 159 -1.61 3.08 -26.97
C ASN A 159 -2.62 3.60 -25.95
N ASP A 160 -2.96 2.81 -24.93
CA ASP A 160 -3.80 3.24 -23.80
C ASP A 160 -3.02 4.02 -22.72
N ILE A 161 -1.71 4.21 -22.89
CA ILE A 161 -0.93 5.07 -22.00
C ILE A 161 -1.27 6.53 -22.31
N PRO A 162 -1.70 7.34 -21.32
CA PRO A 162 -2.02 8.73 -21.53
C PRO A 162 -0.80 9.50 -22.05
N LYS A 163 -0.86 9.92 -23.32
CA LYS A 163 0.17 10.74 -23.96
C LYS A 163 0.18 12.12 -23.30
N GLN A 164 1.11 12.33 -22.37
CA GLN A 164 1.24 13.64 -21.72
C GLN A 164 1.91 14.61 -22.69
N GLY A 165 1.27 15.75 -22.95
CA GLY A 165 1.65 16.70 -24.01
C GLY A 165 3.03 17.36 -23.88
N TYR A 166 3.77 17.13 -22.78
CA TYR A 166 5.16 17.57 -22.68
C TYR A 166 6.15 16.61 -23.38
N LEU A 167 5.74 15.40 -23.77
CA LEU A 167 6.60 14.45 -24.49
C LEU A 167 6.81 14.84 -25.97
N GLU A 168 5.89 15.61 -26.57
CA GLU A 168 6.04 16.09 -27.95
C GLU A 168 7.18 17.12 -28.11
N LYS A 169 7.61 17.74 -27.01
CA LYS A 169 8.65 18.80 -27.03
C LYS A 169 10.08 18.29 -26.94
N TRP A 170 10.31 16.98 -26.82
CA TRP A 170 11.66 16.45 -26.73
C TRP A 170 12.13 15.93 -28.08
N GLN A 171 12.99 16.72 -28.73
CA GLN A 171 13.80 16.25 -29.84
C GLN A 171 14.60 15.04 -29.35
N THR A 172 14.29 13.85 -29.86
CA THR A 172 15.05 12.64 -29.57
C THR A 172 16.51 12.88 -29.94
N ASP A 173 17.44 12.73 -28.99
CA ASP A 173 18.88 12.87 -29.26
C ASP A 173 19.27 11.83 -30.32
N LYS A 174 19.86 12.31 -31.43
CA LYS A 174 20.23 11.48 -32.59
C LYS A 174 21.19 10.35 -32.22
N ARG A 175 21.88 10.44 -31.09
CA ARG A 175 22.78 9.39 -30.57
C ARG A 175 22.04 8.16 -30.04
N ILE A 176 20.73 8.27 -29.74
CA ILE A 176 19.90 7.17 -29.22
C ILE A 176 19.35 6.30 -30.37
N GLN A 177 19.46 6.76 -31.63
CA GLN A 177 19.21 5.91 -32.80
C GLN A 177 20.33 4.88 -32.94
N THR A 178 20.20 3.77 -32.22
CA THR A 178 21.08 2.62 -32.38
C THR A 178 20.48 1.66 -33.39
N THR A 179 21.32 1.07 -34.23
CA THR A 179 20.90 -0.05 -35.08
C THR A 179 20.69 -1.26 -34.19
N LEU A 180 19.45 -1.75 -34.11
CA LEU A 180 19.08 -2.94 -33.32
C LEU A 180 20.05 -4.10 -33.65
N LEU A 181 20.70 -4.63 -32.61
CA LEU A 181 21.64 -5.74 -32.75
C LEU A 181 20.93 -6.96 -33.36
N ARG A 182 21.64 -7.67 -34.25
CA ARG A 182 21.19 -8.82 -35.06
C ARG A 182 20.47 -9.95 -34.30
N ARG A 183 20.59 -9.97 -32.97
CA ARG A 183 19.91 -10.95 -32.10
C ARG A 183 18.43 -10.59 -31.87
N ALA A 184 18.07 -9.31 -31.87
CA ALA A 184 16.69 -8.84 -31.70
C ALA A 184 15.84 -9.02 -32.97
N THR A 185 16.47 -9.06 -34.16
CA THR A 185 15.77 -9.27 -35.44
C THR A 185 15.20 -10.67 -35.60
N LYS A 186 15.73 -11.68 -34.90
CA LYS A 186 15.17 -13.04 -34.93
C LYS A 186 13.89 -13.20 -34.10
N CYS A 187 13.59 -12.29 -33.18
CA CYS A 187 12.40 -12.35 -32.34
C CYS A 187 11.17 -11.64 -32.93
N ILE A 188 11.29 -10.99 -34.11
CA ILE A 188 10.19 -10.26 -34.76
C ILE A 188 9.63 -11.07 -35.96
N ALA A 189 10.28 -12.18 -36.31
CA ALA A 189 9.87 -13.04 -37.40
C ALA A 189 9.47 -14.43 -36.87
N TYR A 190 8.48 -14.47 -35.98
CA TYR A 190 7.61 -15.63 -35.72
C TYR A 190 6.27 -15.12 -35.21
#